data_AF-A0A1H1QG65-F1
#
_entry.id   AF-A0A1H1QG65-F1
#
_cell.length_a   1.000
_cell.length_b   1.000
_cell.length_c   1.000
_cell.angle_alpha   90.00
_cell.angle_beta   90.00
_cell.angle_gamma   90.00
#
_symmetry.space_group_name_H-M   'P 1'
#
loop_
_entity.id
_entity.type
_entity.pdbx_description
1 polymer ?
#
loop_
_entity_poly.entity_id
_entity_poly.type
_entity_poly.pdbx_seq_one_letter_code
_entity_poly.pdbx_strand_id
1 'polypeptide(L)'
;MRSSFRSLGPWLVGVFFVLTGANHFMNSAPYLAMMPPWLPAPGLLVIVSGIAEVAGGIGVLIPSLRRAAAWSLIVLLLAVFPANLHVALQGWPGVDLPAWSLWLRLPLQPLMIWAVHRSCLTRPKP
;
A
#
# COMPACT_ATOMS: atom_id res chain seq x y z
N MET A 1 -31.34 -9.76 10.22
CA MET A 1 -30.65 -8.88 9.24
C MET A 1 -29.52 -8.12 9.93
N ARG A 2 -28.31 -8.68 10.02
CA ARG A 2 -27.16 -8.02 10.67
C ARG A 2 -26.40 -7.17 9.64
N SER A 3 -26.89 -5.94 9.47
CA SER A 3 -26.29 -4.75 8.84
C SER A 3 -25.13 -4.95 7.84
N SER A 4 -25.44 -4.71 6.57
CA SER A 4 -24.54 -4.57 5.40
C SER A 4 -23.32 -3.63 5.63
N PHE A 5 -23.39 -2.72 6.61
CA PHE A 5 -22.32 -1.80 6.96
C PHE A 5 -21.10 -2.42 7.69
N ARG A 6 -21.21 -3.66 8.22
CA ARG A 6 -20.12 -4.29 9.01
C ARG A 6 -18.96 -4.86 8.16
N SER A 7 -19.04 -4.79 6.84
CA SER A 7 -18.04 -5.35 5.91
C SER A 7 -17.27 -4.30 5.09
N LEU A 8 -17.58 -3.01 5.17
CA LEU A 8 -17.02 -2.00 4.25
C LEU A 8 -15.52 -1.79 4.41
N GLY A 9 -14.98 -1.89 5.64
CA GLY A 9 -13.56 -1.62 5.93
C GLY A 9 -12.58 -2.46 5.10
N PRO A 10 -12.63 -3.80 5.16
CA PRO A 10 -11.77 -4.64 4.34
C PRO A 10 -12.00 -4.49 2.83
N TRP A 11 -13.21 -4.16 2.39
CA TRP A 11 -13.48 -3.86 0.98
C TRP A 11 -12.73 -2.61 0.52
N LEU A 12 -12.81 -1.52 1.28
CA LEU A 12 -12.07 -0.29 0.98
C LEU A 12 -10.56 -0.52 0.96
N VAL A 13 -10.03 -1.22 1.97
CA VAL A 13 -8.60 -1.58 2.04
C VAL A 13 -8.22 -2.46 0.85
N GLY A 14 -8.97 -3.54 0.61
CA GLY A 14 -8.66 -4.51 -0.43
C GLY A 14 -8.67 -3.89 -1.83
N VAL A 15 -9.73 -3.15 -2.17
CA VAL A 15 -9.83 -2.45 -3.46
C VAL A 15 -8.71 -1.42 -3.62
N PHE A 16 -8.41 -0.63 -2.60
CA PHE A 16 -7.34 0.36 -2.65
C PHE A 16 -5.97 -0.29 -2.96
N PHE A 17 -5.61 -1.37 -2.27
CA PHE A 17 -4.33 -2.06 -2.49
C PHE A 17 -4.29 -2.81 -3.83
N VAL A 18 -5.40 -3.40 -4.27
CA VAL A 18 -5.46 -4.03 -5.60
C VAL A 18 -5.25 -3.01 -6.70
N LEU A 19 -5.90 -1.85 -6.63
CA LEU A 19 -5.73 -0.79 -7.63
C LEU A 19 -4.32 -0.20 -7.62
N THR A 20 -3.76 0.04 -6.44
CA THR A 20 -2.39 0.56 -6.30
C THR A 20 -1.36 -0.44 -6.80
N GLY A 21 -1.53 -1.72 -6.47
CA GLY A 21 -0.67 -2.80 -6.94
C GLY A 21 -0.78 -3.03 -8.44
N ALA A 22 -1.99 -2.99 -9.00
CA ALA A 22 -2.18 -3.07 -10.45
C ALA A 22 -1.47 -1.92 -11.20
N ASN A 23 -1.47 -0.72 -10.63
CA ASN A 23 -0.80 0.44 -11.23
C ASN A 23 0.73 0.28 -11.33
N HIS A 24 1.36 -0.54 -10.48
CA HIS A 24 2.80 -0.84 -10.61
C HIS A 24 3.14 -1.53 -11.94
N PHE A 25 2.20 -2.31 -12.50
CA PHE A 25 2.39 -3.01 -13.77
C PHE A 25 1.93 -2.15 -14.96
N MET A 26 0.85 -1.39 -14.78
CA MET A 26 0.29 -0.55 -15.85
C MET A 26 1.13 0.71 -16.10
N ASN A 27 1.67 1.32 -15.05
CA ASN A 27 2.44 2.55 -15.08
C ASN A 27 3.71 2.42 -14.23
N SER A 28 4.62 1.53 -14.62
CA SER A 28 5.84 1.24 -13.85
C SER A 28 6.87 2.39 -13.85
N ALA A 29 6.90 3.23 -14.89
CA ALA A 29 7.94 4.25 -15.07
C ALA A 29 8.03 5.26 -13.91
N PRO A 30 6.93 5.84 -13.38
CA PRO A 30 6.98 6.67 -12.18
C PRO A 30 7.57 5.95 -10.97
N TYR A 31 7.24 4.67 -10.75
CA TYR A 31 7.76 3.90 -9.62
C TYR A 31 9.26 3.65 -9.74
N LEU A 32 9.76 3.37 -10.95
CA LEU A 32 11.19 3.23 -11.19
C LEU A 32 11.92 4.55 -10.98
N ALA A 33 11.34 5.67 -11.42
CA ALA A 33 11.94 6.99 -11.30
C ALA A 33 12.07 7.48 -9.85
N MET A 34 11.18 7.04 -8.95
CA MET A 34 11.24 7.38 -7.53
C MET A 34 12.21 6.52 -6.70
N MET A 35 12.77 5.46 -7.28
CA MET A 35 13.54 4.49 -6.50
C MET A 35 14.84 5.09 -5.97
N PRO A 36 15.10 4.99 -4.66
CA PRO A 36 16.37 5.43 -4.09
C PRO A 36 17.58 4.71 -4.72
N PRO A 37 18.67 5.43 -5.00
CA PRO A 37 19.83 4.87 -5.72
C PRO A 37 20.58 3.79 -4.93
N TRP A 38 20.39 3.70 -3.61
CA TRP A 38 20.99 2.67 -2.76
C TRP A 38 20.22 1.35 -2.74
N LEU A 39 19.02 1.29 -3.34
CA LEU A 39 18.26 0.04 -3.42
C LEU A 39 18.66 -0.75 -4.67
N PRO A 40 19.04 -2.03 -4.52
CA PRO A 40 19.41 -2.86 -5.67
C PRO A 40 18.17 -3.25 -6.48
N ALA A 41 18.37 -3.50 -7.77
CA ALA A 41 17.36 -4.03 -8.68
C ALA A 41 15.97 -3.33 -8.61
N PRO A 42 15.86 -2.02 -8.89
CA PRO A 42 14.61 -1.26 -8.80
C PRO A 42 13.40 -1.92 -9.48
N GLY A 43 13.59 -2.47 -10.68
CA GLY A 43 12.53 -3.15 -11.42
C GLY A 43 11.98 -4.39 -10.72
N LEU A 44 12.85 -5.20 -10.11
CA LEU A 44 12.40 -6.36 -9.36
C LEU A 44 11.63 -5.93 -8.11
N LEU A 45 12.10 -4.92 -7.39
CA LEU A 45 11.43 -4.40 -6.20
C LEU A 45 10.03 -3.85 -6.51
N VAL A 46 9.87 -3.10 -7.60
CA VAL A 46 8.57 -2.58 -8.07
C VAL A 46 7.61 -3.72 -8.44
N ILE A 47 8.10 -4.77 -9.10
CA ILE A 47 7.28 -5.95 -9.43
C ILE A 47 6.86 -6.68 -8.15
N VAL A 48 7.81 -6.95 -7.25
CA VAL A 48 7.55 -7.68 -6.00
C VAL A 48 6.59 -6.90 -5.11
N SER A 49 6.75 -5.58 -4.97
CA SER A 49 5.82 -4.74 -4.22
C SER A 49 4.43 -4.75 -4.85
N GLY A 50 4.33 -4.60 -6.18
CA GLY A 50 3.05 -4.66 -6.89
C GLY A 50 2.32 -5.99 -6.69
N ILE A 51 3.03 -7.13 -6.77
CA ILE A 51 2.45 -8.45 -6.49
C ILE A 51 1.97 -8.52 -5.04
N ALA A 52 2.78 -8.06 -4.09
CA ALA A 52 2.46 -8.09 -2.67
C ALA A 52 1.24 -7.21 -2.33
N GLU A 53 1.09 -6.05 -2.97
CA GLU A 53 -0.10 -5.18 -2.83
C GLU A 53 -1.35 -5.86 -3.37
N VAL A 54 -1.31 -6.43 -4.57
CA VAL A 54 -2.46 -7.13 -5.17
C VAL A 54 -2.84 -8.36 -4.34
N ALA A 55 -1.87 -9.20 -3.99
CA ALA A 55 -2.09 -10.41 -3.21
C ALA A 55 -2.61 -10.08 -1.80
N GLY A 56 -2.04 -9.07 -1.15
CA GLY A 56 -2.50 -8.58 0.15
C GLY A 56 -3.91 -7.99 0.07
N GLY A 57 -4.20 -7.19 -0.96
CA GLY A 57 -5.49 -6.57 -1.21
C GLY A 57 -6.61 -7.60 -1.46
N ILE A 58 -6.33 -8.65 -2.24
CA ILE A 58 -7.26 -9.78 -2.41
C ILE A 58 -7.37 -10.57 -1.10
N GLY A 59 -6.25 -10.83 -0.45
CA GLY A 59 -6.17 -11.63 0.77
C GLY A 59 -6.97 -11.06 1.95
N VAL A 60 -7.08 -9.73 2.08
CA VAL A 60 -7.92 -9.11 3.13
C VAL A 60 -9.42 -9.32 2.92
N LEU A 61 -9.86 -9.60 1.69
CA LEU A 61 -11.25 -9.90 1.36
C LEU A 61 -11.62 -11.33 1.76
N ILE A 62 -10.65 -12.26 1.71
CA ILE A 62 -10.82 -13.67 2.05
C ILE A 62 -10.74 -13.86 3.58
N PRO A 63 -11.82 -14.27 4.28
CA PRO A 63 -11.85 -14.30 5.75
C PRO A 63 -10.74 -15.13 6.40
N SER A 64 -10.36 -16.26 5.80
CA SER A 64 -9.30 -17.15 6.30
C SER A 64 -7.89 -16.56 6.14
N LEU A 65 -7.65 -15.74 5.11
CA LEU A 65 -6.34 -15.14 4.84
C LEU A 65 -6.19 -13.74 5.44
N ARG A 66 -7.30 -13.11 5.83
CA ARG A 66 -7.35 -11.69 6.19
C ARG A 66 -6.28 -11.24 7.19
N ARG A 67 -6.02 -12.02 8.24
CA ARG A 67 -5.02 -11.64 9.24
C ARG A 67 -3.61 -11.66 8.67
N ALA A 68 -3.25 -12.71 7.93
CA ALA A 68 -1.94 -12.82 7.29
C ALA A 68 -1.76 -11.73 6.23
N ALA A 69 -2.77 -11.51 5.39
CA ALA A 69 -2.76 -10.47 4.36
C ALA A 69 -2.68 -9.04 4.94
N ALA A 70 -3.36 -8.77 6.06
CA ALA A 70 -3.25 -7.48 6.73
C ALA A 70 -1.83 -7.23 7.25
N TRP A 71 -1.19 -8.24 7.85
CA TRP A 71 0.20 -8.11 8.29
C TRP A 71 1.17 -7.96 7.12
N SER A 72 0.97 -8.69 6.02
CA SER A 72 1.82 -8.53 4.83
C SER A 72 1.72 -7.11 4.26
N LEU A 73 0.52 -6.52 4.19
CA LEU A 73 0.33 -5.13 3.76
C LEU A 73 1.00 -4.14 4.72
N ILE A 74 0.90 -4.34 6.03
CA ILE A 74 1.56 -3.47 7.02
C ILE A 74 3.09 -3.53 6.85
N VAL A 75 3.67 -4.72 6.74
CA VAL A 75 5.11 -4.89 6.52
C VAL A 75 5.54 -4.25 5.21
N LEU A 76 4.76 -4.42 4.14
CA LEU A 76 5.02 -3.80 2.85
C LEU A 76 5.02 -2.27 2.92
N LEU A 77 4.02 -1.67 3.60
CA LEU A 77 3.96 -0.22 3.80
C LEU A 77 5.21 0.29 4.52
N LEU A 78 5.65 -0.39 5.58
CA LEU A 78 6.89 -0.06 6.28
C LEU A 78 8.12 -0.19 5.36
N ALA A 79 8.17 -1.23 4.53
CA ALA A 79 9.28 -1.47 3.61
C ALA A 79 9.38 -0.41 2.51
N VAL A 80 8.26 0.12 2.01
CA VAL A 80 8.25 1.18 0.97
C VAL A 80 8.35 2.59 1.54
N PHE A 81 8.25 2.78 2.86
CA PHE A 81 8.37 4.10 3.50
C PHE A 81 9.66 4.85 3.13
N PRO A 82 10.85 4.23 3.09
CA PRO A 82 12.09 4.92 2.71
C PRO A 82 12.04 5.50 1.29
N ALA A 83 11.35 4.84 0.35
CA ALA A 83 11.17 5.36 -1.00
C ALA A 83 10.25 6.59 -1.02
N ASN A 84 9.16 6.57 -0.25
CA ASN A 84 8.28 7.75 -0.11
C ASN A 84 9.00 8.93 0.57
N LEU A 85 9.84 8.66 1.56
CA LEU A 85 10.66 9.69 2.20
C LEU A 85 11.69 10.27 1.21
N HIS A 86 12.31 9.41 0.39
CA HIS A 86 13.28 9.84 -0.61
C HIS A 86 12.66 10.84 -1.60
N VAL A 87 11.49 10.55 -2.18
CA VAL A 87 10.82 11.51 -3.09
C VAL A 87 10.29 12.75 -2.39
N ALA A 88 9.89 12.66 -1.12
CA ALA A 88 9.51 13.87 -0.37
C ALA A 88 10.69 14.84 -0.21
N LEU A 89 11.91 14.30 -0.07
CA LEU A 89 13.13 15.09 0.08
C LEU A 89 13.74 15.56 -1.26
N GLN A 90 13.69 14.72 -2.30
CA GLN A 90 14.41 14.96 -3.56
C GLN A 90 13.50 15.37 -4.73
N GLY A 91 12.18 15.31 -4.54
CA GLY A 91 11.21 15.42 -5.63
C GLY A 91 11.01 14.09 -6.36
N TRP A 92 10.00 14.05 -7.24
CA TRP A 92 9.68 12.87 -8.04
C TRP A 92 10.09 13.11 -9.50
N PRO A 93 11.16 12.47 -10.00
CA PRO A 93 11.62 12.67 -11.37
C PRO A 93 10.56 12.26 -12.41
N GLY A 94 10.31 13.11 -13.40
CA GLY A 94 9.36 12.84 -14.48
C GLY A 94 7.88 12.92 -14.08
N VAL A 95 7.58 13.39 -12.86
CA VAL A 95 6.21 13.56 -12.37
C VAL A 95 6.06 14.98 -11.84
N ASP A 96 5.17 15.76 -12.48
CA ASP A 96 4.88 17.12 -12.06
C ASP A 96 3.83 17.12 -10.93
N LEU A 97 4.32 17.07 -9.70
CA LEU A 97 3.51 17.12 -8.48
C LEU A 97 4.02 18.21 -7.55
N PRO A 98 3.12 18.95 -6.87
CA PRO A 98 3.53 19.95 -5.92
C PRO A 98 4.18 19.28 -4.70
N ALA A 99 5.26 19.88 -4.18
CA ALA A 99 6.06 19.30 -3.10
C ALA A 99 5.23 18.87 -1.87
N TRP A 100 4.23 19.67 -1.49
CA TRP A 100 3.35 19.35 -0.34
C TRP A 100 2.65 17.99 -0.49
N SER A 101 2.34 17.57 -1.73
CA SER A 101 1.68 16.29 -1.99
C SER A 101 2.62 15.10 -1.75
N LEU A 102 3.93 15.27 -1.97
CA LEU A 102 4.94 14.25 -1.68
C LEU A 102 5.12 14.09 -0.17
N TRP A 103 5.15 15.21 0.56
CA TRP A 103 5.17 15.22 2.02
C TRP A 103 3.90 14.62 2.63
N LEU A 104 2.73 14.83 2.02
CA LEU A 104 1.46 14.27 2.47
C LEU A 104 1.45 12.72 2.47
N ARG A 105 2.26 12.07 1.63
CA ARG A 105 2.36 10.59 1.60
C ARG A 105 2.86 10.02 2.92
N LEU A 106 3.74 10.75 3.62
CA LEU A 106 4.36 10.29 4.86
C LEU A 106 3.35 10.10 6.01
N PRO A 107 2.48 11.06 6.35
CA PRO A 107 1.42 10.86 7.35
C PRO A 107 0.25 10.00 6.84
N LEU A 108 0.02 9.93 5.53
CA LEU A 108 -0.98 9.00 4.99
C LEU A 108 -0.59 7.54 5.19
N GLN A 109 0.71 7.21 5.20
CA GLN A 109 1.15 5.83 5.38
C GLN A 109 0.81 5.21 6.75
N PRO A 110 1.09 5.85 7.92
CA PRO A 110 0.63 5.35 9.20
C PRO A 110 -0.90 5.36 9.32
N LEU A 111 -1.60 6.28 8.65
CA LEU A 111 -3.06 6.25 8.57
C LEU A 111 -3.56 5.01 7.81
N MET A 112 -2.91 4.62 6.71
CA MET A 112 -3.20 3.38 5.97
C MET A 112 -2.90 2.15 6.82
N ILE A 113 -1.77 2.10 7.53
CA ILE A 113 -1.43 1.02 8.47
C ILE A 113 -2.53 0.90 9.53
N TRP A 114 -2.95 2.02 10.12
CA TRP A 114 -4.03 2.05 11.10
C TRP A 114 -5.36 1.54 10.51
N ALA A 115 -5.70 1.98 9.29
CA ALA A 115 -6.92 1.55 8.61
C ALA A 115 -6.92 0.05 8.32
N VAL A 116 -5.78 -0.53 7.90
CA VAL A 116 -5.59 -1.97 7.72
C VAL A 116 -5.79 -2.70 9.05
N HIS A 117 -5.08 -2.27 10.10
CA HIS A 117 -5.15 -2.87 11.43
C HIS A 117 -6.59 -2.85 11.99
N ARG A 118 -7.25 -1.69 11.95
CA ARG A 118 -8.60 -1.51 12.48
C ARG A 118 -9.66 -2.27 11.68
N SER A 119 -9.52 -2.34 10.36
CA SER A 119 -10.49 -3.02 9.49
C SER A 119 -10.35 -4.55 9.51
N CYS A 120 -9.11 -5.04 9.67
CA CYS A 120 -8.77 -6.44 9.41
C CYS A 120 -8.31 -7.24 10.64
N LEU A 121 -7.74 -6.60 11.67
CA LEU A 121 -7.12 -7.29 12.81
C LEU A 121 -7.91 -7.15 14.12
N THR A 122 -8.62 -6.04 14.33
CA THR A 122 -9.34 -5.74 15.59
C THR A 122 -10.79 -6.23 15.62
N ARG A 123 -11.15 -7.26 14.84
CA ARG A 123 -12.53 -7.78 14.89
C ARG A 123 -12.78 -8.47 16.25
N PRO A 124 -13.84 -8.09 16.99
CA PRO A 124 -14.25 -8.82 18.18
C PRO A 124 -14.57 -10.27 17.81
N LYS A 125 -14.11 -11.24 18.61
CA LYS A 125 -14.65 -12.60 18.54
C LYS A 125 -16.17 -12.52 18.83
N PRO A 126 -16.99 -13.30 18.10
CA PRO A 126 -18.43 -13.35 18.37
C PRO A 126 -18.72 -13.80 19.80
#